data_AF-A0A2W6C0D7-F1
#
_entry.id   AF-A0A2W6C0D7-F1
#
_cell.length_a   1.000
_cell.length_b   1.000
_cell.length_c   1.000
_cell.angle_alpha   90.00
_cell.angle_beta   90.00
_cell.angle_gamma   90.00
#
_symmetry.space_group_name_H-M   'P 1'
#
loop_
_entity.id
_entity.type
_entity.pdbx_description
1 polymer ?
#
loop_
_entity_poly.entity_id
_entity_poly.type
_entity_poly.pdbx_seq_one_letter_code
_entity_poly.pdbx_strand_id
1 'polypeptide(L)'
;MEALIIEFVAGLGSLRRASDTGLVALTSVGAWAAEATMYALVARGFGLHLSAAAAMLTTGVANLFTLVPSSPGYIGPFEAGTLLVVQQILHLPIETTGAFALVLHAALYFPVTALGMYYWFSQHLSLRKVQQYETAAESTAPAD
;
A
#
# COMPACT_ATOMS: atom_id res chain seq x y z
N MET A 1 3.90 23.24 18.49
CA MET A 1 4.34 23.20 17.06
C MET A 1 5.80 22.76 16.92
N GLU A 2 6.70 23.20 17.82
CA GLU A 2 8.12 22.81 17.80
C GLU A 2 8.37 21.31 18.06
N ALA A 3 7.59 20.67 18.93
CA ALA A 3 7.69 19.22 19.19
C ALA A 3 7.48 18.38 17.92
N LEU A 4 6.49 18.72 17.10
CA LEU A 4 6.17 18.07 15.82
C LEU A 4 7.31 18.24 14.80
N ILE A 5 7.97 19.39 14.81
CA ILE A 5 9.14 19.66 13.96
C ILE A 5 10.36 18.84 14.42
N ILE A 6 10.59 18.75 15.73
CA ILE A 6 11.70 17.97 16.29
C ILE A 6 11.51 16.48 16.02
N GLU A 7 10.30 15.93 16.18
CA GLU A 7 10.00 14.54 15.85
C GLU A 7 10.11 14.26 14.35
N PHE A 8 9.62 15.18 13.50
CA PHE A 8 9.79 15.08 12.06
C PHE A 8 11.27 15.07 11.67
N VAL A 9 12.07 15.99 12.21
CA VAL A 9 13.52 16.07 11.98
C VAL A 9 14.27 14.85 12.55
N ALA A 10 13.81 14.30 13.67
CA ALA A 10 14.34 13.06 14.24
C ALA A 10 14.02 11.85 13.34
N GLY A 11 12.83 11.80 12.74
CA GLY A 11 12.44 10.78 11.75
C GLY A 11 13.27 10.86 10.46
N LEU A 12 13.62 12.08 10.02
CA LEU A 12 14.62 12.31 8.95
C LEU A 12 16.03 11.84 9.36
N GLY A 13 16.25 11.51 10.63
CA GLY A 13 17.46 10.90 11.14
C GLY A 13 17.88 9.61 10.40
N SER A 14 16.91 8.82 9.92
CA SER A 14 17.20 7.62 9.12
C SER A 14 17.81 7.94 7.75
N LEU A 15 17.59 9.16 7.23
CA LEU A 15 18.18 9.63 5.98
C LEU A 15 19.61 10.17 6.14
N ARG A 16 20.13 10.28 7.38
CA ARG A 16 21.46 10.84 7.67
C ARG A 16 22.60 9.92 7.24
N ARG A 17 22.32 8.64 7.02
CA ARG A 17 23.30 7.66 6.53
C ARG A 17 22.94 7.25 5.11
N ALA A 18 23.79 7.62 4.16
CA ALA A 18 23.60 7.28 2.74
C ALA A 18 23.45 5.77 2.50
N SER A 19 24.08 4.93 3.33
CA SER A 19 23.91 3.47 3.31
C SER A 19 22.48 3.04 3.61
N ASP A 20 21.85 3.67 4.60
CA ASP A 20 20.53 3.29 5.12
C ASP A 20 19.46 3.79 4.15
N THR A 21 19.62 5.00 3.62
CA THR A 21 18.79 5.55 2.52
C THR A 21 18.87 4.67 1.26
N GLY A 22 20.08 4.20 0.89
CA GLY A 22 20.27 3.32 -0.25
C GLY A 22 19.57 1.98 -0.08
N LEU A 23 19.65 1.40 1.12
CA LEU A 23 18.95 0.15 1.44
C LEU A 23 17.43 0.32 1.36
N VAL A 24 16.88 1.39 1.96
CA VAL A 24 15.45 1.69 1.90
C VAL A 24 14.97 1.88 0.45
N ALA A 25 15.72 2.62 -0.36
CA ALA A 25 15.41 2.82 -1.77
C ALA A 25 15.39 1.48 -2.52
N LEU A 26 16.39 0.62 -2.32
CA LEU A 26 16.46 -0.69 -2.96
C LEU A 26 15.32 -1.61 -2.54
N THR A 27 15.02 -1.68 -1.24
CA THR A 27 13.90 -2.49 -0.74
C THR A 27 12.56 -1.97 -1.24
N SER A 28 12.41 -0.64 -1.36
CA SER A 28 11.20 -0.03 -1.92
C SER A 28 11.03 -0.39 -3.38
N VAL A 29 12.06 -0.20 -4.22
CA VAL A 29 12.03 -0.60 -5.63
C VAL A 29 11.70 -2.10 -5.77
N GLY A 30 12.29 -2.96 -4.92
CA GLY A 30 11.99 -4.38 -4.90
C GLY A 30 10.53 -4.69 -4.55
N ALA A 31 9.96 -3.99 -3.56
CA ALA A 31 8.56 -4.14 -3.17
C ALA A 31 7.61 -3.74 -4.30
N TRP A 32 7.82 -2.56 -4.91
CA TRP A 32 7.02 -2.08 -6.04
C TRP A 32 7.16 -2.99 -7.28
N ALA A 33 8.35 -3.53 -7.53
CA ALA A 33 8.55 -4.50 -8.62
C ALA A 33 7.82 -5.82 -8.35
N ALA A 34 7.80 -6.30 -7.09
CA ALA A 34 7.05 -7.49 -6.70
C ALA A 34 5.54 -7.27 -6.86
N GLU A 35 5.04 -6.09 -6.46
CA GLU A 35 3.64 -5.70 -6.65
C GLU A 35 3.27 -5.63 -8.14
N ALA A 36 4.05 -4.95 -8.98
CA ALA A 36 3.81 -4.92 -10.43
C ALA A 36 3.89 -6.31 -11.08
N THR A 37 4.76 -7.19 -10.58
CA THR A 37 4.84 -8.58 -11.03
C THR A 37 3.57 -9.35 -10.68
N MET A 38 3.02 -9.14 -9.48
CA MET A 38 1.75 -9.71 -9.08
C MET A 38 0.61 -9.25 -9.99
N TYR A 39 0.54 -7.96 -10.35
CA TYR A 39 -0.42 -7.45 -11.33
C TYR A 39 -0.32 -8.21 -12.66
N ALA A 40 0.91 -8.37 -13.18
CA ALA A 40 1.14 -9.10 -14.42
C ALA A 40 0.74 -10.58 -14.32
N LEU A 41 1.01 -11.25 -13.20
CA LEU A 41 0.67 -12.66 -13.00
C LEU A 41 -0.84 -12.88 -12.88
N VAL A 42 -1.53 -12.04 -12.09
CA VAL A 42 -2.99 -12.11 -11.97
C VAL A 42 -3.63 -11.79 -13.32
N ALA A 43 -3.16 -10.77 -14.03
CA ALA A 43 -3.63 -10.42 -15.37
C ALA A 43 -3.52 -11.61 -16.34
N ARG A 44 -2.39 -12.33 -16.34
CA ARG A 44 -2.22 -13.54 -17.15
C ARG A 44 -3.22 -14.65 -16.79
N GLY A 45 -3.58 -14.79 -15.51
CA GLY A 45 -4.64 -15.70 -15.07
C GLY A 45 -6.01 -15.41 -15.69
N PHE A 46 -6.27 -14.15 -16.04
CA PHE A 46 -7.47 -13.70 -16.76
C PHE A 46 -7.29 -13.61 -18.28
N GLY A 47 -6.18 -14.10 -18.83
CA GLY A 47 -5.86 -14.01 -20.26
C GLY A 47 -5.42 -12.61 -20.73
N LEU A 48 -5.22 -11.67 -19.81
CA LEU A 48 -4.73 -10.32 -20.11
C LEU A 48 -3.20 -10.31 -20.19
N HIS A 49 -2.68 -9.92 -21.35
CA HIS A 49 -1.25 -9.87 -21.61
C HIS A 49 -0.74 -8.44 -21.46
N LEU A 50 -0.53 -8.01 -20.22
CA LEU A 50 0.02 -6.69 -19.92
C LEU A 50 1.54 -6.69 -20.19
N SER A 51 2.02 -5.65 -20.88
CA SER A 51 3.45 -5.36 -20.94
C SER A 51 3.97 -4.94 -19.56
N ALA A 52 5.27 -5.02 -19.32
CA ALA A 52 5.86 -4.58 -18.06
C ALA A 52 5.53 -3.10 -17.75
N ALA A 53 5.55 -2.24 -18.77
CA ALA A 53 5.17 -0.84 -18.64
C ALA A 53 3.69 -0.66 -18.31
N ALA A 54 2.80 -1.45 -18.94
CA ALA A 54 1.37 -1.43 -18.64
C ALA A 54 1.10 -1.87 -17.20
N ALA A 55 1.71 -2.97 -16.75
CA ALA A 55 1.56 -3.46 -15.38
C ALA A 55 2.02 -2.40 -14.35
N MET A 56 3.21 -1.81 -14.55
CA MET A 56 3.73 -0.76 -13.68
C MET A 56 2.85 0.50 -13.67
N LEU A 57 2.33 0.89 -14.84
CA LEU A 57 1.40 2.02 -14.96
C LEU A 57 0.09 1.73 -14.20
N THR A 58 -0.48 0.53 -14.36
CA THR A 58 -1.68 0.11 -13.64
C THR A 58 -1.44 0.12 -12.13
N THR A 59 -0.31 -0.41 -11.66
CA THR A 59 0.06 -0.37 -10.23
C THR A 59 0.14 1.07 -9.70
N GLY A 60 0.85 1.96 -10.40
CA GLY A 60 0.98 3.36 -9.99
C GLY A 60 -0.35 4.12 -9.97
N VAL A 61 -1.18 3.96 -11.00
CA VAL A 61 -2.48 4.65 -11.09
C VAL A 61 -3.47 4.09 -10.06
N ALA A 62 -3.53 2.77 -9.88
CA ALA A 62 -4.38 2.16 -8.85
C ALA A 62 -4.02 2.69 -7.45
N ASN A 63 -2.74 2.75 -7.11
CA ASN A 63 -2.28 3.26 -5.81
C ASN A 63 -2.40 4.78 -5.67
N LEU A 64 -2.43 5.53 -6.77
CA LEU A 64 -2.76 6.96 -6.70
C LEU A 64 -4.25 7.17 -6.38
N PHE A 65 -5.13 6.33 -6.94
CA PHE A 65 -6.56 6.42 -6.71
C PHE A 65 -6.95 6.04 -5.27
N THR A 66 -6.20 5.16 -4.60
CA THR A 66 -6.45 4.82 -3.19
C THR A 66 -6.22 6.00 -2.23
N LEU A 67 -5.54 7.07 -2.68
CA LEU A 67 -5.44 8.32 -1.93
C LEU A 67 -6.78 9.05 -1.79
N VAL A 68 -7.78 8.72 -2.61
CA VAL A 68 -9.13 9.30 -2.49
C VAL A 68 -9.83 8.68 -1.27
N PRO A 69 -10.09 9.48 -0.21
CA PRO A 69 -10.75 8.96 0.98
C PRO A 69 -12.20 8.62 0.61
N SER A 70 -12.55 7.34 0.68
CA SER A 70 -13.87 6.87 0.28
C SER A 70 -14.38 5.74 1.18
N SER A 71 -13.86 4.53 1.01
CA SER A 71 -14.31 3.31 1.69
C SER A 71 -13.18 2.61 2.43
N PRO A 72 -13.49 1.84 3.51
CA PRO A 72 -12.51 0.99 4.17
C PRO A 72 -11.89 0.01 3.19
N GLY A 73 -10.57 -0.09 3.20
CA GLY A 73 -9.83 -0.97 2.29
C GLY A 73 -9.84 -0.51 0.83
N TYR A 74 -10.23 0.73 0.53
CA TYR A 74 -10.14 1.32 -0.82
C TYR A 74 -10.99 0.62 -1.90
N ILE A 75 -12.07 -0.04 -1.49
CA ILE A 75 -13.03 -0.68 -2.41
C ILE A 75 -13.73 0.40 -3.22
N GLY A 76 -13.56 0.37 -4.54
CA GLY A 76 -14.08 1.37 -5.48
C GLY A 76 -12.95 2.15 -6.16
N PRO A 77 -12.19 3.01 -5.45
CA PRO A 77 -11.10 3.76 -6.06
C PRO A 77 -10.02 2.87 -6.69
N PHE A 78 -9.65 1.77 -6.02
CA PHE A 78 -8.67 0.83 -6.55
C PHE A 78 -9.13 0.25 -7.89
N GLU A 79 -10.39 -0.22 -7.94
CA GLU A 79 -11.00 -0.73 -9.17
C GLU A 79 -11.10 0.35 -10.24
N ALA A 80 -11.47 1.57 -9.87
CA ALA A 80 -11.57 2.70 -10.79
C ALA A 80 -10.22 3.05 -11.44
N GLY A 81 -9.14 3.10 -10.65
CA GLY A 81 -7.79 3.33 -11.17
C GLY A 81 -7.32 2.19 -12.07
N THR A 82 -7.64 0.95 -11.72
CA THR A 82 -7.31 -0.23 -12.53
C THR A 82 -8.07 -0.21 -13.86
N LEU A 83 -9.37 0.08 -13.84
CA LEU A 83 -10.21 0.21 -15.03
C LEU A 83 -9.75 1.36 -15.92
N LEU A 84 -9.34 2.49 -15.35
CA LEU A 84 -8.81 3.61 -16.11
C LEU A 84 -7.62 3.17 -16.99
N VAL A 85 -6.67 2.41 -16.45
CA VAL A 85 -5.52 1.97 -17.26
C VAL A 85 -5.90 0.82 -18.18
N VAL A 86 -6.43 -0.27 -17.62
CA VAL A 86 -6.56 -1.54 -18.35
C VAL A 86 -7.73 -1.50 -19.32
N GLN A 87 -8.86 -0.91 -18.95
CA GLN A 87 -10.01 -0.79 -19.84
C GLN A 87 -9.92 0.46 -20.72
N GLN A 88 -9.74 1.66 -20.13
CA GLN A 88 -9.88 2.90 -20.91
C GLN A 88 -8.64 3.23 -21.75
N ILE A 89 -7.42 3.01 -21.22
CA ILE A 89 -6.18 3.31 -21.95
C ILE A 89 -5.77 2.13 -22.84
N LEU A 90 -5.82 0.89 -22.33
CA LEU A 90 -5.41 -0.29 -23.09
C LEU A 90 -6.55 -0.93 -23.90
N HIS A 91 -7.77 -0.40 -23.81
CA HIS A 91 -8.94 -0.83 -24.59
C HIS A 91 -9.30 -2.31 -24.39
N LEU A 92 -9.05 -2.86 -23.21
CA LEU A 92 -9.40 -4.24 -22.88
C LEU A 92 -10.86 -4.37 -22.44
N PRO A 93 -11.50 -5.55 -22.62
CA PRO A 93 -12.90 -5.76 -22.29
C PRO A 93 -13.21 -5.43 -20.82
N ILE A 94 -14.31 -4.72 -20.59
CA ILE A 94 -14.76 -4.31 -19.24
C ILE A 94 -15.03 -5.52 -18.33
N GLU A 95 -15.62 -6.58 -18.87
CA GLU A 95 -15.98 -7.78 -18.11
C GLU A 95 -14.71 -8.45 -17.54
N THR A 96 -13.71 -8.69 -18.40
CA THR A 96 -12.44 -9.29 -17.99
C THR A 96 -11.65 -8.35 -17.09
N THR A 97 -11.63 -7.05 -17.39
CA THR A 97 -10.89 -6.06 -16.58
C THR A 97 -11.49 -5.89 -15.20
N GLY A 98 -12.82 -5.88 -15.07
CA GLY A 98 -13.50 -5.80 -13.78
C GLY A 98 -13.24 -7.03 -12.92
N ALA A 99 -13.33 -8.23 -13.51
CA ALA A 99 -13.00 -9.48 -12.80
C ALA A 99 -11.53 -9.51 -12.35
N PHE A 100 -10.62 -9.08 -13.23
CA PHE A 100 -9.20 -8.91 -12.91
C PHE A 100 -8.99 -7.94 -11.74
N ALA A 101 -9.60 -6.75 -11.77
CA ALA A 101 -9.44 -5.73 -10.74
C ALA A 101 -9.92 -6.22 -9.37
N LEU A 102 -11.07 -6.89 -9.31
CA LEU A 102 -11.61 -7.43 -8.06
C LEU A 102 -10.72 -8.52 -7.45
N VAL A 103 -10.26 -9.48 -8.27
CA VAL A 103 -9.39 -10.55 -7.77
C VAL A 103 -8.03 -10.02 -7.38
N LEU A 104 -7.49 -9.07 -8.14
CA LEU A 104 -6.24 -8.41 -7.81
C LEU A 104 -6.34 -7.68 -6.47
N HIS A 105 -7.42 -6.91 -6.25
CA HIS A 105 -7.64 -6.20 -5.01
C HIS A 105 -7.75 -7.17 -3.82
N ALA A 106 -8.55 -8.23 -3.96
CA ALA A 106 -8.68 -9.26 -2.93
C ALA A 106 -7.32 -9.91 -2.60
N ALA A 107 -6.50 -10.16 -3.63
CA ALA A 107 -5.18 -10.75 -3.45
C ALA A 107 -4.17 -9.82 -2.77
N LEU A 108 -4.31 -8.50 -2.93
CA LEU A 108 -3.48 -7.51 -2.22
C LEU A 108 -3.97 -7.30 -0.77
N TYR A 109 -5.28 -7.25 -0.58
CA TYR A 109 -5.89 -6.91 0.69
C TYR A 109 -5.87 -8.09 1.67
N PHE A 110 -6.48 -9.23 1.31
CA PHE A 110 -6.74 -10.29 2.28
C PHE A 110 -5.50 -10.95 2.88
N PRO A 111 -4.43 -11.30 2.13
CA PRO A 111 -3.27 -11.96 2.72
C PRO A 111 -2.56 -11.08 3.75
N VAL A 112 -2.41 -9.78 3.45
CA VAL A 112 -1.78 -8.82 4.36
C VAL A 112 -2.64 -8.60 5.59
N THR A 113 -3.96 -8.44 5.42
CA THR A 113 -4.89 -8.32 6.55
C THR A 113 -4.90 -9.58 7.41
N ALA A 114 -4.91 -10.77 6.80
CA ALA A 114 -4.90 -12.04 7.52
C ALA A 114 -3.61 -12.23 8.30
N LEU A 115 -2.46 -11.87 7.72
CA LEU A 115 -1.17 -11.93 8.41
C LEU A 115 -1.11 -10.95 9.59
N GLY A 116 -1.60 -9.72 9.41
CA GLY A 116 -1.72 -8.75 10.49
C GLY A 116 -2.62 -9.25 11.63
N MET A 117 -3.76 -9.84 11.27
CA MET A 117 -4.70 -10.44 12.22
C MET A 117 -4.09 -11.64 12.97
N TYR A 118 -3.32 -12.48 12.29
CA TYR A 118 -2.59 -13.58 12.91
C TYR A 118 -1.58 -13.08 13.96
N TYR A 119 -0.79 -12.05 13.63
CA TYR A 119 0.13 -11.45 14.59
C TYR A 119 -0.57 -10.75 15.74
N TRP A 120 -1.70 -10.11 15.48
CA TRP A 120 -2.54 -9.49 16.49
C TRP A 120 -2.96 -10.47 17.59
N PHE A 121 -3.49 -11.63 17.18
CA PHE A 121 -3.95 -12.65 18.13
C PHE A 121 -2.80 -13.41 18.79
N SER A 122 -1.75 -13.73 18.04
CA SER A 122 -0.62 -14.51 18.58
C SER A 122 0.24 -13.74 19.58
N GLN A 123 0.32 -12.41 19.47
CA GLN A 123 1.11 -11.56 20.37
C GLN A 123 0.29 -10.93 21.51
N HIS A 124 -0.99 -11.30 21.66
CA HIS A 124 -1.92 -10.72 22.64
C HIS A 124 -1.85 -9.18 22.69
N LEU A 125 -1.78 -8.55 21.51
CA LEU A 125 -1.76 -7.09 21.39
C LEU A 125 -3.10 -6.57 21.92
N SER A 126 -3.08 -6.10 23.16
CA SER A 126 -4.25 -5.50 23.79
C SER A 126 -4.41 -4.08 23.22
N LEU A 127 -5.58 -3.79 22.65
CA LEU A 127 -5.97 -2.42 22.25
C LEU A 127 -5.68 -1.42 23.37
N ARG A 128 -5.91 -1.82 24.62
CA ARG A 128 -5.67 -1.01 25.81
C ARG A 128 -4.19 -0.73 26.05
N LYS A 129 -3.30 -1.67 25.73
CA LYS A 129 -1.84 -1.45 25.82
C LYS A 129 -1.38 -0.50 24.71
N VAL A 130 -1.86 -0.67 23.48
CA VAL A 130 -1.55 0.25 22.37
C VAL A 130 -2.01 1.67 22.72
N GLN A 131 -3.23 1.83 23.24
CA GLN A 131 -3.74 3.11 23.75
C GLN A 131 -2.89 3.67 24.90
N GLN A 132 -2.47 2.84 25.85
CA GLN A 132 -1.60 3.29 26.95
C GLN A 132 -0.23 3.77 26.46
N TYR A 133 0.34 3.17 25.40
CA TYR A 133 1.58 3.67 24.79
C TYR A 133 1.36 5.00 24.08
N GLU A 134 0.22 5.19 23.41
CA GLU A 134 -0.15 6.44 22.76
C GLU A 134 -0.37 7.57 23.78
N THR A 135 -1.14 7.31 24.84
CA THR A 135 -1.38 8.29 25.93
C THR A 135 -0.12 8.57 26.76
N ALA A 136 0.76 7.58 26.96
CA ALA A 136 2.03 7.79 27.66
C ALA A 136 3.04 8.57 26.80
N ALA A 137 3.07 8.34 25.48
CA ALA A 137 3.86 9.15 24.54
C ALA A 137 3.34 10.60 24.49
N GLU A 138 2.02 10.81 24.49
CA GLU A 138 1.40 12.13 24.50
C GLU A 138 1.59 12.86 25.85
N SER A 139 1.62 12.14 26.97
CA SER A 139 1.89 12.70 28.32
C SER A 139 3.36 13.01 28.58
N THR A 140 4.30 12.43 27.84
CA THR A 140 5.74 12.70 27.95
C THR A 140 6.23 13.72 26.91
N ALA A 141 5.36 14.11 25.97
CA ALA A 141 5.58 15.29 25.15
C ALA A 141 5.61 16.53 26.06
N PRO A 142 6.60 17.43 25.90
CA PRO A 142 6.68 18.64 26.71
C PRO A 142 5.39 19.46 26.54
N ALA A 143 4.75 19.82 27.65
CA ALA A 143 3.67 20.79 27.65
C ALA A 143 4.25 22.12 27.14
N ASP A 144 3.65 22.66 26.08
CA ASP A 144 3.93 24.01 25.58
C ASP A 144 3.86 25.06 26.72
#